data_AF-A0A1Z9S6Q0-F1
#
_entry.id   AF-A0A1Z9S6Q0-F1
#
_cell.length_a   1.000
_cell.length_b   1.000
_cell.length_c   1.000
_cell.angle_alpha   90.00
_cell.angle_beta   90.00
_cell.angle_gamma   90.00
#
_symmetry.space_group_name_H-M   'P 1'
#
loop_
_entity.id
_entity.type
_entity.pdbx_description
1 polymer ?
#
loop_
_entity_poly.entity_id
_entity_poly.type
_entity_poly.pdbx_seq_one_letter_code
_entity_poly.pdbx_strand_id
1 'polypeptide(L)'
;MPSLKDLRTRITSVKSTQRITSAMKMVAAAKLRRAQDQAIAARPYAERMERMLGSLAGGVSGEGGPKLLSGTGGDNVHLLVVMTTDRGLCGGFNGSIMRGIRSMVRELEGQGKTV
;
A
#
# COMPACT_ATOMS: atom_id res chain seq x y z
N MET A 1 2.65 -47.31 -5.71
CA MET A 1 1.62 -46.62 -6.53
C MET A 1 0.66 -45.90 -5.61
N PRO A 2 0.15 -44.70 -5.96
CA PRO A 2 -0.86 -44.04 -5.14
C PRO A 2 -2.09 -44.95 -5.03
N SER A 3 -2.62 -45.13 -3.82
CA SER A 3 -3.82 -45.94 -3.64
C SER A 3 -5.08 -45.16 -4.07
N LEU A 4 -6.16 -45.87 -4.38
CA LEU A 4 -7.48 -45.24 -4.60
C LEU A 4 -7.93 -44.38 -3.41
N LYS A 5 -7.53 -44.77 -2.19
CA LYS A 5 -7.78 -44.01 -0.96
C LYS A 5 -7.04 -42.67 -0.99
N ASP A 6 -5.79 -42.64 -1.43
CA ASP A 6 -4.99 -41.41 -1.51
C ASP A 6 -5.58 -40.42 -2.50
N LEU A 7 -6.00 -40.91 -3.67
CA LEU A 7 -6.66 -40.09 -4.69
C LEU A 7 -7.98 -39.50 -4.15
N ARG A 8 -8.80 -40.30 -3.46
CA ARG A 8 -10.07 -39.84 -2.88
C ARG A 8 -9.85 -38.78 -1.80
N THR A 9 -8.83 -38.95 -0.95
CA THR A 9 -8.45 -37.95 0.06
C THR A 9 -8.01 -36.64 -0.59
N ARG A 10 -7.18 -36.69 -1.64
CA ARG A 10 -6.73 -35.50 -2.37
C ARG A 10 -7.88 -34.75 -3.03
N ILE A 11 -8.83 -35.46 -3.65
CA ILE A 11 -10.03 -34.85 -4.24
C ILE A 11 -10.83 -34.09 -3.18
N THR A 12 -11.06 -34.69 -2.01
CA THR A 12 -11.79 -34.04 -0.92
C THR A 12 -11.06 -32.80 -0.41
N SER A 13 -9.74 -32.88 -0.25
CA SER A 13 -8.89 -31.73 0.15
C SER A 13 -9.00 -30.58 -0.85
N VAL A 14 -8.78 -30.84 -2.14
CA VAL A 14 -8.85 -29.81 -3.19
C VAL A 14 -10.25 -29.21 -3.32
N LYS A 15 -11.31 -30.02 -3.22
CA LYS A 15 -12.71 -29.51 -3.20
C LYS A 15 -12.97 -28.61 -2.00
N SER A 16 -12.39 -28.92 -0.84
CA SER A 16 -12.49 -28.07 0.35
C SER A 16 -11.79 -26.73 0.12
N THR A 17 -10.52 -26.75 -0.30
CA THR A 17 -9.74 -25.54 -0.61
C THR A 17 -10.44 -24.67 -1.65
N GLN A 18 -10.99 -25.27 -2.70
CA GLN A 18 -11.72 -24.55 -3.75
C GLN A 18 -12.94 -23.78 -3.19
N ARG A 19 -13.74 -24.41 -2.33
CA ARG A 19 -14.88 -23.74 -1.68
C ARG A 19 -14.43 -22.56 -0.82
N ILE A 20 -13.36 -22.73 -0.05
CA ILE A 20 -12.79 -21.67 0.79
C ILE A 20 -12.32 -20.50 -0.08
N THR A 21 -11.53 -20.75 -1.12
CA THR A 21 -11.01 -19.69 -2.00
C THR A 21 -12.13 -18.98 -2.78
N SER A 22 -13.17 -19.70 -3.19
CA SER A 22 -14.34 -19.09 -3.85
C SER A 22 -15.10 -18.16 -2.91
N ALA A 23 -15.30 -18.56 -1.65
CA ALA A 23 -15.89 -17.68 -0.64
C ALA A 23 -15.00 -16.46 -0.35
N MET A 24 -13.69 -16.67 -0.21
CA MET A 24 -12.72 -15.58 0.01
C MET A 24 -12.74 -14.56 -1.14
N LYS A 25 -12.88 -15.00 -2.40
CA LYS A 25 -13.00 -14.12 -3.56
C LYS A 25 -14.20 -13.17 -3.42
N MET A 26 -15.36 -13.69 -3.02
CA MET A 26 -16.57 -12.87 -2.83
C MET A 26 -16.41 -11.90 -1.66
N VAL A 27 -15.84 -12.35 -0.54
CA VAL A 27 -15.56 -11.49 0.62
C VAL A 27 -14.58 -10.38 0.26
N ALA A 28 -13.52 -10.69 -0.49
CA ALA A 28 -12.54 -9.70 -0.95
C ALA A 28 -13.17 -8.67 -1.88
N ALA A 29 -14.04 -9.09 -2.80
CA ALA A 29 -14.77 -8.17 -3.69
C ALA A 29 -15.68 -7.21 -2.89
N ALA A 30 -16.41 -7.72 -1.89
CA ALA A 30 -17.25 -6.89 -1.02
C ALA A 30 -16.42 -5.89 -0.21
N LYS A 31 -15.27 -6.31 0.33
CA LYS A 31 -14.34 -5.43 1.05
C LYS A 31 -13.73 -4.35 0.15
N LEU A 32 -13.37 -4.70 -1.08
CA LEU A 32 -12.84 -3.75 -2.06
C LEU A 32 -13.86 -2.65 -2.36
N ARG A 33 -15.12 -3.04 -2.62
CA ARG A 33 -16.20 -2.07 -2.86
C ARG A 33 -16.37 -1.12 -1.67
N ARG A 34 -16.43 -1.65 -0.45
CA ARG A 34 -16.52 -0.83 0.77
C ARG A 34 -15.35 0.14 0.91
N ALA A 35 -14.12 -0.31 0.63
CA ALA A 35 -12.93 0.53 0.68
C ALA A 35 -12.96 1.64 -0.39
N GLN A 36 -13.45 1.33 -1.60
CA GLN A 36 -13.65 2.32 -2.66
C GLN A 36 -14.68 3.38 -2.26
N ASP A 37 -15.82 2.97 -1.71
CA ASP A 37 -16.86 3.89 -1.26
C ASP A 37 -16.32 4.85 -0.18
N GLN A 38 -15.54 4.33 0.77
CA GLN A 38 -14.87 5.13 1.80
C GLN A 38 -13.85 6.11 1.22
N ALA A 39 -13.04 5.66 0.25
CA ALA A 39 -12.06 6.52 -0.41
C ALA A 39 -12.76 7.66 -1.17
N ILE A 40 -13.84 7.38 -1.90
CA ILE A 40 -14.62 8.38 -2.63
C ILE A 40 -15.25 9.38 -1.66
N ALA A 41 -15.83 8.90 -0.56
CA ALA A 41 -16.42 9.76 0.47
C ALA A 41 -15.40 10.68 1.15
N ALA A 42 -14.12 10.27 1.23
CA ALA A 42 -13.05 11.08 1.79
C ALA A 42 -12.51 12.17 0.83
N ARG A 43 -12.73 12.04 -0.49
CA ARG A 43 -12.17 12.98 -1.49
C ARG A 43 -12.55 14.44 -1.26
N PRO A 44 -13.82 14.80 -0.98
CA PRO A 44 -14.18 16.21 -0.80
C PRO A 44 -13.45 16.88 0.36
N TYR A 45 -13.15 16.12 1.43
CA TYR A 45 -12.35 16.62 2.55
C TYR A 45 -10.90 16.83 2.13
N ALA A 46 -10.29 15.82 1.50
CA ALA A 46 -8.90 15.90 1.04
C ALA A 46 -8.69 17.08 0.08
N GLU A 47 -9.58 17.28 -0.89
CA GLU A 47 -9.52 18.39 -1.83
C GLU A 47 -9.64 19.77 -1.15
N ARG A 48 -10.49 19.88 -0.12
CA ARG A 48 -10.65 21.13 0.65
C ARG A 48 -9.43 21.41 1.51
N MET A 49 -8.88 20.38 2.14
CA MET A 49 -7.65 20.46 2.92
C MET A 49 -6.47 20.87 2.05
N GLU A 50 -6.32 20.26 0.87
CA GLU A 50 -5.28 20.58 -0.09
C GLU A 50 -5.36 22.04 -0.54
N ARG A 51 -6.56 22.54 -0.88
CA ARG A 51 -6.75 23.96 -1.20
C ARG A 51 -6.37 24.89 -0.06
N MET A 52 -6.77 24.55 1.17
CA MET A 52 -6.47 25.36 2.35
C MET A 52 -4.96 25.41 2.63
N LEU A 53 -4.29 24.25 2.60
CA LEU A 53 -2.85 24.16 2.79
C LEU A 53 -2.07 24.87 1.66
N GLY A 54 -2.53 24.75 0.41
CA GLY A 54 -1.94 25.46 -0.73
C GLY A 54 -2.02 26.98 -0.59
N SER A 55 -3.16 27.52 -0.16
CA SER A 55 -3.31 28.95 0.13
C SER A 55 -2.37 29.42 1.24
N LEU A 56 -2.19 28.61 2.29
CA LEU A 56 -1.26 28.91 3.37
C LEU A 56 0.20 28.86 2.91
N ALA A 57 0.60 27.84 2.16
CA ALA A 57 1.95 27.71 1.62
C ALA A 57 2.31 28.90 0.71
N GLY A 58 1.37 29.33 -0.15
CA GLY A 58 1.54 30.50 -1.01
C GLY A 58 1.82 31.78 -0.22
N GLY A 59 1.16 31.98 0.92
CA GLY A 59 1.34 33.16 1.78
C GLY A 59 2.59 33.15 2.68
N VAL A 60 3.23 31.99 2.83
CA VAL A 60 4.37 31.78 3.75
C VAL A 60 5.70 31.57 3.00
N SER A 61 5.69 31.86 1.69
CA SER A 61 6.86 31.81 0.80
C SER A 61 7.85 32.95 1.14
N GLY A 62 8.68 32.77 2.18
CA GLY A 62 9.71 33.71 2.60
C GLY A 62 10.61 33.16 3.71
N GLU A 63 11.79 33.76 3.91
CA GLU A 63 12.69 33.45 5.02
C GLU A 63 11.95 33.68 6.36
N GLY A 64 11.62 32.59 7.06
CA GLY A 64 10.90 32.63 8.35
C GLY A 64 9.64 31.76 8.44
N GLY A 65 9.20 31.17 7.33
CA GLY A 65 8.07 30.22 7.33
C GLY A 65 8.36 28.90 8.07
N PRO A 66 7.33 28.17 8.56
CA PRO A 66 7.53 26.87 9.22
C PRO A 66 8.24 25.87 8.30
N LYS A 67 9.29 25.21 8.81
CA LYS A 67 10.12 24.25 8.04
C LYS A 67 9.34 23.12 7.36
N LEU A 68 8.17 22.75 7.90
CA LEU A 68 7.27 21.76 7.29
C LEU A 68 6.66 22.23 5.97
N LEU A 69 6.55 23.54 5.75
CA LEU A 69 5.99 24.15 4.54
C LEU A 69 7.08 24.72 3.63
N SER A 70 8.12 25.33 4.20
CA SER A 70 9.22 25.96 3.45
C SER A 70 10.37 25.01 3.12
N GLY A 71 10.38 23.81 3.71
CA GLY A 71 11.48 22.87 3.60
C GLY A 71 12.60 23.14 4.62
N THR A 72 13.40 22.11 4.90
CA THR A 72 14.52 22.19 5.84
C THR A 72 15.84 22.59 5.18
N GLY A 73 15.89 22.63 3.85
CA GLY A 73 17.11 22.80 3.06
C GLY A 73 18.06 21.59 3.09
N GLY A 74 17.74 20.55 3.88
CA GLY A 74 18.52 19.34 4.01
C GLY A 74 17.81 18.16 3.36
N ASP A 75 18.53 17.43 2.51
CA ASP A 75 18.03 16.30 1.74
C ASP A 75 18.90 15.05 1.96
N ASN A 76 19.55 14.93 3.12
CA ASN A 76 20.53 13.85 3.36
C ASN A 76 19.90 12.60 3.97
N VAL A 77 18.72 12.71 4.57
CA VAL A 77 18.05 11.63 5.31
C VAL A 77 16.62 11.52 4.83
N HIS A 78 16.23 10.34 4.35
CA HIS A 78 14.90 10.05 3.84
C HIS A 78 14.22 8.98 4.70
N LEU A 79 13.01 9.26 5.19
CA LEU A 79 12.20 8.25 5.87
C LEU A 79 11.25 7.60 4.86
N LEU A 80 11.38 6.30 4.64
CA LEU A 80 10.42 5.53 3.85
C LEU A 80 9.37 4.88 4.74
N VAL A 81 8.12 5.36 4.62
CA VAL A 81 6.97 4.72 5.27
C VAL A 81 6.29 3.77 4.29
N VAL A 82 6.30 2.49 4.61
CA VAL A 82 5.83 1.42 3.72
C VAL A 82 4.52 0.83 4.22
N MET A 83 3.52 0.78 3.35
CA MET A 83 2.22 0.18 3.65
C MET A 83 2.07 -1.17 2.94
N THR A 84 1.80 -2.23 3.70
CA THR A 84 1.58 -3.60 3.21
C THR A 84 0.29 -4.21 3.77
N THR A 85 -0.07 -5.42 3.34
CA THR A 85 -1.20 -6.15 3.92
C THR A 85 -0.81 -6.95 5.17
N ASP A 86 -1.69 -6.98 6.17
CA ASP A 86 -1.51 -7.84 7.36
C ASP A 86 -1.66 -9.33 7.04
N ARG A 87 -2.47 -9.66 6.02
CA ARG A 87 -2.76 -11.04 5.61
C ARG A 87 -2.10 -11.37 4.27
N GLY A 88 -1.79 -12.66 4.09
CA GLY A 88 -1.30 -13.21 2.83
C GLY A 88 -2.41 -13.52 1.83
N LEU A 89 -2.12 -14.42 0.87
CA LEU A 89 -3.01 -14.79 -0.25
C LEU A 89 -3.39 -13.59 -1.15
N CYS A 90 -2.55 -12.56 -1.18
CA CYS A 90 -2.70 -11.35 -2.00
C CYS A 90 -1.93 -11.41 -3.33
N GLY A 91 -1.48 -12.60 -3.74
CA GLY A 91 -0.68 -12.79 -4.95
C GLY A 91 0.63 -11.98 -4.90
N GLY A 92 0.91 -11.24 -5.97
CA GLY A 92 2.12 -10.44 -6.09
C GLY A 92 2.11 -9.09 -5.37
N PHE A 93 1.04 -8.71 -4.66
CA PHE A 93 0.83 -7.35 -4.13
C PHE A 93 2.00 -6.86 -3.25
N ASN A 94 2.26 -7.52 -2.11
CA ASN A 94 3.38 -7.15 -1.24
C ASN A 94 4.74 -7.33 -1.94
N GLY A 95 4.87 -8.33 -2.81
CA GLY A 95 6.10 -8.55 -3.58
C GLY A 95 6.43 -7.39 -4.53
N SER A 96 5.44 -6.82 -5.20
CA SER A 96 5.60 -5.65 -6.07
C SER A 96 5.98 -4.41 -5.28
N ILE A 97 5.32 -4.17 -4.14
CA ILE A 97 5.65 -3.06 -3.22
C ILE A 97 7.12 -3.15 -2.79
N MET A 98 7.54 -4.31 -2.28
CA MET A 98 8.92 -4.50 -1.80
C MET A 98 9.98 -4.38 -2.91
N ARG A 99 9.66 -4.78 -4.15
CA ARG A 99 10.57 -4.57 -5.29
C ARG A 99 10.74 -3.08 -5.59
N GLY A 100 9.64 -2.31 -5.60
CA GLY A 100 9.69 -0.87 -5.81
C GLY A 100 10.51 -0.16 -4.73
N ILE A 101 10.29 -0.51 -3.46
CA ILE A 101 11.03 0.06 -2.32
C ILE A 101 12.52 -0.25 -2.42
N ARG A 102 12.89 -1.49 -2.73
CA ARG A 102 14.30 -1.85 -2.90
C ARG A 102 14.98 -1.05 -4.03
N SER A 103 14.25 -0.75 -5.10
CA SER A 103 14.77 0.11 -6.17
C SER A 103 15.01 1.53 -5.66
N MET A 104 14.04 2.10 -4.94
CA MET A 104 14.12 3.45 -4.38
C MET A 104 15.25 3.58 -3.34
N VAL A 105 15.40 2.59 -2.45
CA VAL A 105 16.49 2.56 -1.47
C VAL A 105 17.85 2.58 -2.18
N ARG A 106 18.05 1.71 -3.17
CA ARG A 106 19.32 1.65 -3.93
C ARG A 106 19.62 2.95 -4.67
N GLU A 107 18.59 3.61 -5.20
CA GLU A 107 18.74 4.88 -5.89
C GLU A 107 19.17 5.99 -4.93
N LEU A 108 18.51 6.10 -3.78
CA LEU A 108 18.84 7.09 -2.75
C LEU A 108 20.24 6.83 -2.15
N GLU A 109 20.57 5.59 -1.80
CA GLU A 109 21.91 5.21 -1.33
C GLU A 109 22.97 5.50 -2.39
N GLY A 110 22.68 5.24 -3.68
CA GLY A 110 23.56 5.55 -4.80
C GLY A 110 23.81 7.06 -4.99
N GLN A 111 22.87 7.90 -4.54
CA GLN A 111 23.02 9.35 -4.47
C GLN A 111 23.73 9.82 -3.18
N GLY A 112 24.21 8.89 -2.34
CA GLY A 112 24.86 9.18 -1.07
C GLY A 112 23.90 9.61 0.05
N LYS A 113 22.60 9.33 -0.10
CA LYS A 113 21.59 9.63 0.91
C LYS A 113 21.49 8.52 1.95
N THR A 114 21.10 8.89 3.16
CA THR A 114 20.73 7.95 4.23
C THR A 114 19.23 7.66 4.12
N VAL A 115 18.86 6.36 4.16
CA VAL A 115 17.48 5.88 4.06
C VAL A 115 17.13 5.01 5.26
#